data_AF-A0A4R2K9K4-F1
#
_entry.id   AF-A0A4R2K9K4-F1
#
_cell.length_a   1.000
_cell.length_b   1.000
_cell.length_c   1.000
_cell.angle_alpha   90.00
_cell.angle_beta   90.00
_cell.angle_gamma   90.00
#
_symmetry.space_group_name_H-M   'P 1'
#
loop_
_entity.id
_entity.type
_entity.pdbx_description
1 polymer ?
#
loop_
_entity_poly.entity_id
_entity_poly.type
_entity_poly.pdbx_seq_one_letter_code
_entity_poly.pdbx_strand_id
1 'polypeptide(L)'
;MTGWHEPASVTELAINKARQDSLGAELQAIVSNAAAACNLISHSWAEANNALALKGFEASGTELRVLPPNVVEALRREMGPLYDELASQAAQFRKVIENYFVFKQQHDVWARASEQIWHSELRDA
;
A
#
# COMPACT_ATOMS: atom_id res chain seq x y z
N MET A 1 7.24 -1.46 -12.51
CA MET A 1 5.87 -1.73 -13.01
C MET A 1 4.98 -0.62 -12.48
N THR A 2 4.29 0.16 -13.32
CA THR A 2 3.34 1.17 -12.83
C THR A 2 2.03 0.47 -12.47
N GLY A 3 2.04 -0.27 -11.36
CA GLY A 3 0.84 -0.90 -10.81
C GLY A 3 -0.16 0.18 -10.37
N TRP A 4 -1.43 0.00 -10.72
CA TRP A 4 -2.53 0.86 -10.26
C TRP A 4 -3.28 0.28 -9.06
N HIS A 5 -3.43 -1.05 -9.03
CA HIS A 5 -4.33 -1.77 -8.13
C HIS A 5 -3.80 -1.88 -6.69
N GLU A 6 -2.47 -1.93 -6.52
CA GLU A 6 -1.81 -2.15 -5.24
C GLU A 6 -0.65 -1.15 -5.04
N PRO A 7 -0.96 0.14 -4.78
CA PRO A 7 0.07 1.17 -4.69
C PRO A 7 0.92 1.08 -3.41
N ALA A 8 0.41 0.43 -2.36
CA ALA A 8 1.08 0.28 -1.07
C ALA A 8 0.53 -0.93 -0.31
N SER A 9 0.97 -2.13 -0.68
CA SER A 9 0.56 -3.37 -0.01
C SER A 9 1.32 -3.53 1.31
N VAL A 10 0.59 -3.77 2.39
CA VAL A 10 1.13 -4.06 3.72
C VAL A 10 0.98 -5.54 4.05
N THR A 11 1.99 -6.13 4.69
CA THR A 11 1.89 -7.48 5.24
C THR A 11 1.29 -7.45 6.64
N GLU A 12 0.62 -8.53 7.04
CA GLU A 12 -0.02 -8.67 8.33
C GLU A 12 0.53 -9.84 9.14
N LEU A 13 0.49 -9.72 10.47
CA LEU A 13 0.75 -10.81 11.41
C LEU A 13 -0.57 -11.19 12.09
N ALA A 14 -1.11 -12.35 11.72
CA ALA A 14 -2.26 -12.93 12.39
C ALA A 14 -1.81 -13.82 13.56
N ILE A 15 -2.39 -13.61 14.74
CA ILE A 15 -2.09 -14.37 15.96
C ILE A 15 -3.39 -14.95 16.52
N ASN A 16 -3.34 -16.19 17.01
CA ASN A 16 -4.46 -16.75 17.74
C ASN A 16 -4.77 -15.90 18.98
N LYS A 17 -6.01 -15.41 19.07
CA LYS A 17 -6.44 -14.51 20.14
C LYS A 17 -6.20 -15.06 21.55
N ALA A 18 -6.54 -16.33 21.81
CA ALA A 18 -6.35 -16.92 23.13
C ALA A 18 -4.86 -17.01 23.52
N ARG A 19 -3.97 -17.24 22.55
CA ARG A 19 -2.52 -17.22 22.79
C ARG A 19 -2.01 -15.81 23.07
N GLN A 20 -2.43 -14.82 22.29
CA GLN A 20 -2.06 -13.42 22.53
C GLN A 20 -2.53 -12.96 23.91
N ASP A 21 -3.79 -13.25 24.28
CA ASP A 21 -4.39 -12.86 25.56
C ASP A 21 -3.73 -13.58 26.76
N SER A 22 -3.09 -14.74 26.53
CA SER A 22 -2.35 -15.47 27.58
C SER A 22 -0.96 -14.90 27.89
N LEU A 23 -0.44 -14.00 27.04
CA LEU A 23 0.83 -13.32 27.26
C LEU A 23 0.69 -12.20 28.31
N GLY A 24 1.73 -11.97 29.10
CA GLY A 24 1.82 -10.76 29.93
C GLY A 24 1.94 -9.50 29.06
N ALA A 25 1.54 -8.35 29.60
CA ALA A 25 1.50 -7.06 28.88
C ALA A 25 2.85 -6.69 28.22
N GLU A 26 3.97 -6.99 28.88
CA GLU A 26 5.31 -6.78 28.33
C GLU A 26 5.53 -7.58 27.04
N LEU A 27 5.18 -8.86 27.02
CA LEU A 27 5.33 -9.72 25.84
C LEU A 27 4.37 -9.31 24.73
N GLN A 28 3.15 -8.89 25.05
CA GLN A 28 2.22 -8.35 24.04
C GLN A 28 2.78 -7.08 23.38
N ALA A 29 3.43 -6.20 24.17
CA ALA A 29 4.09 -5.01 23.65
C ALA A 29 5.29 -5.36 22.77
N ILE A 30 6.12 -6.33 23.18
CA ILE A 30 7.24 -6.84 22.38
C ILE A 30 6.75 -7.38 21.03
N VAL A 31 5.68 -8.19 21.02
CA VAL A 31 5.09 -8.74 19.79
C VAL A 31 4.60 -7.61 18.87
N SER A 32 3.91 -6.61 19.42
CA SER A 32 3.40 -5.47 18.64
C SER A 32 4.54 -4.65 18.02
N ASN A 33 5.61 -4.41 18.78
CA ASN A 33 6.78 -3.69 18.30
C ASN A 33 7.55 -4.49 17.23
N ALA A 34 7.69 -5.81 17.44
CA ALA A 34 8.32 -6.69 16.45
C ALA A 34 7.53 -6.70 15.13
N ALA A 35 6.19 -6.77 15.19
CA ALA A 35 5.35 -6.71 13.99
C ALA A 35 5.52 -5.39 13.23
N ALA A 36 5.51 -4.25 13.95
CA ALA A 36 5.73 -2.93 13.35
C ALA A 36 7.13 -2.81 12.71
N ALA A 37 8.18 -3.27 13.41
CA ALA A 37 9.54 -3.28 12.89
C ALA A 37 9.67 -4.16 11.65
N CYS A 38 9.09 -5.37 11.66
CA CYS A 38 9.09 -6.26 10.51
C CYS A 38 8.43 -5.60 9.30
N ASN A 39 7.27 -4.95 9.47
CA ASN A 39 6.59 -4.28 8.36
C ASN A 39 7.48 -3.20 7.71
N LEU A 40 8.10 -2.34 8.52
CA LEU A 40 8.99 -1.27 8.03
C LEU A 40 10.29 -1.80 7.40
N ILE A 41 10.91 -2.81 8.01
CA ILE A 41 12.13 -3.44 7.52
C ILE A 41 11.85 -4.14 6.18
N SER A 42 10.75 -4.90 6.10
CA SER A 42 10.37 -5.60 4.86
C SER A 42 10.08 -4.61 3.73
N HIS A 43 9.40 -3.49 4.01
CA HIS A 43 9.18 -2.44 3.01
C HIS A 43 10.50 -1.86 2.50
N SER A 44 11.38 -1.43 3.41
CA SER A 44 12.70 -0.87 3.04
C SER A 44 13.56 -1.88 2.29
N TRP A 45 13.51 -3.15 2.68
CA TRP A 45 14.20 -4.23 1.98
C TRP A 45 13.64 -4.43 0.57
N ALA A 46 12.32 -4.40 0.39
CA ALA A 46 11.69 -4.54 -0.91
C ALA A 46 12.11 -3.40 -1.85
N GLU A 47 12.11 -2.15 -1.39
CA GLU A 47 12.58 -0.99 -2.18
C GLU A 47 14.01 -1.19 -2.71
N ALA A 48 14.93 -1.61 -1.83
CA ALA A 48 16.32 -1.87 -2.22
C ALA A 48 16.45 -3.03 -3.22
N ASN A 49 15.73 -4.13 -3.00
CA ASN A 49 15.82 -5.32 -3.85
C ASN A 49 15.09 -5.16 -5.18
N ASN A 50 13.99 -4.40 -5.21
CA ASN A 50 13.26 -4.09 -6.44
C ASN A 50 14.12 -3.30 -7.42
N ALA A 51 14.93 -2.35 -6.93
CA ALA A 51 15.87 -1.61 -7.76
C ALA A 51 16.91 -2.54 -8.44
N LEU A 52 17.42 -3.54 -7.70
CA LEU A 52 18.35 -4.52 -8.25
C LEU A 52 17.66 -5.47 -9.24
N ALA A 53 16.47 -5.97 -8.90
CA ALA A 53 15.69 -6.86 -9.76
C ALA A 53 15.32 -6.19 -11.08
N LEU A 54 14.96 -4.91 -11.06
CA LEU A 54 14.62 -4.14 -12.27
C LEU A 54 15.76 -4.12 -13.28
N LYS A 55 17.00 -3.91 -12.82
CA LYS A 55 18.20 -3.99 -13.67
C LYS A 55 18.36 -5.38 -14.30
N GLY A 56 18.05 -6.43 -13.56
CA GLY A 56 18.07 -7.81 -14.07
C GLY A 56 17.03 -8.05 -15.17
N PHE A 57 15.82 -7.50 -15.04
CA PHE A 57 14.79 -7.56 -16.07
C PHE A 57 15.19 -6.83 -17.35
N GLU A 58 15.75 -5.64 -17.22
CA GLU A 58 16.28 -4.85 -18.35
C GLU A 58 17.39 -5.61 -19.10
N ALA A 59 18.35 -6.17 -18.36
CA ALA A 59 19.43 -6.98 -18.93
C ALA A 59 18.93 -8.25 -19.64
N SER A 60 17.77 -8.76 -19.24
CA SER A 60 17.12 -9.92 -19.85
C SER A 60 16.18 -9.55 -21.02
N GLY A 61 16.14 -8.27 -21.42
CA GLY A 61 15.31 -7.78 -22.53
C GLY A 61 13.82 -7.64 -22.19
N THR A 62 13.45 -7.56 -20.91
CA THR A 62 12.07 -7.31 -20.49
C THR A 62 11.66 -5.89 -20.84
N GLU A 63 10.51 -5.74 -21.50
CA GLU A 63 9.97 -4.42 -21.85
C GLU A 63 9.08 -3.88 -20.72
N LEU A 64 9.45 -2.72 -20.17
CA LEU A 64 8.64 -2.00 -19.19
C LEU A 64 7.57 -1.17 -19.91
N ARG A 65 6.30 -1.41 -19.55
CA ARG A 65 5.16 -0.65 -20.09
C ARG A 65 4.32 -0.04 -18.96
N VAL A 66 3.68 1.07 -19.30
CA VAL A 66 2.70 1.75 -18.44
C VAL A 66 1.30 1.35 -18.88
N LEU A 67 0.39 1.16 -17.93
CA LEU A 67 -1.02 0.90 -18.24
C LEU A 67 -1.61 2.10 -19.01
N PRO A 68 -2.32 1.88 -20.13
CA PRO A 68 -2.94 2.97 -20.87
C PRO A 68 -3.90 3.80 -20.00
N PRO A 69 -3.92 5.14 -20.11
CA PRO A 69 -4.75 5.99 -19.27
C PRO A 69 -6.25 5.64 -19.33
N ASN A 70 -6.76 5.28 -20.51
CA ASN A 70 -8.16 4.88 -20.69
C ASN A 70 -8.50 3.58 -19.95
N VAL A 71 -7.54 2.66 -19.81
CA VAL A 71 -7.72 1.42 -19.03
C VAL A 71 -7.79 1.75 -17.54
N VAL A 72 -6.88 2.58 -17.05
CA VAL A 72 -6.87 3.01 -15.63
C VAL A 72 -8.15 3.78 -15.28
N GLU A 73 -8.62 4.66 -16.18
CA GLU A 73 -9.85 5.42 -15.97
C GLU A 73 -11.09 4.52 -15.96
N ALA A 74 -11.18 3.56 -16.88
CA ALA A 74 -12.26 2.58 -16.88
C ALA A 74 -12.28 1.80 -15.56
N LEU A 75 -11.12 1.30 -15.10
CA LEU A 75 -11.01 0.61 -13.82
C LEU A 75 -11.48 1.50 -12.66
N ARG A 76 -11.04 2.76 -12.59
CA ARG A 76 -11.43 3.70 -11.53
C ARG A 76 -12.95 3.93 -11.50
N ARG A 77 -13.58 4.07 -12.67
CA ARG A 77 -15.02 4.27 -12.78
C ARG A 77 -15.82 3.10 -12.22
N GLU A 78 -15.38 1.87 -12.48
CA GLU A 78 -16.07 0.67 -11.98
C GLU A 78 -15.85 0.44 -10.47
N MET A 79 -14.75 0.94 -9.88
CA MET A 79 -14.48 0.75 -8.45
C MET A 79 -15.45 1.51 -7.53
N GLY A 80 -15.92 2.70 -7.93
CA GLY A 80 -16.85 3.50 -7.13
C GLY A 80 -18.14 2.76 -6.76
N PRO A 81 -18.93 2.31 -7.76
CA PRO A 81 -20.13 1.52 -7.52
C PRO A 81 -19.88 0.23 -6.73
N LEU A 82 -18.73 -0.43 -6.94
CA LEU A 82 -18.36 -1.62 -6.19
C LEU A 82 -18.15 -1.33 -4.70
N TYR A 83 -17.50 -0.21 -4.36
CA TYR A 83 -17.36 0.19 -2.96
C TYR A 83 -18.70 0.50 -2.30
N ASP A 84 -19.60 1.17 -3.02
CA ASP A 84 -20.96 1.47 -2.54
C ASP A 84 -21.76 0.19 -2.30
N GLU A 85 -21.67 -0.77 -3.22
CA GLU A 85 -22.27 -2.09 -3.09
C GLU A 85 -21.76 -2.81 -1.84
N LEU A 86 -20.44 -2.95 -1.69
CA LEU A 86 -19.83 -3.63 -0.54
C LEU A 86 -20.14 -2.93 0.79
N ALA A 87 -20.17 -1.59 0.79
CA ALA A 87 -20.55 -0.79 1.95
C ALA A 87 -22.04 -0.87 2.30
N SER A 88 -22.90 -1.24 1.35
CA SER A 88 -24.32 -1.54 1.61
C SER A 88 -24.52 -2.92 2.27
N GLN A 89 -23.62 -3.87 1.96
CA GLN A 89 -23.71 -5.25 2.42
C GLN A 89 -23.04 -5.48 3.78
N ALA A 90 -21.99 -4.72 4.12
CA ALA A 90 -21.22 -4.93 5.34
C ALA A 90 -20.87 -3.61 6.05
N ALA A 91 -21.42 -3.42 7.25
CA ALA A 91 -21.14 -2.24 8.08
C ALA A 91 -19.65 -2.09 8.45
N GLN A 92 -18.94 -3.22 8.65
CA GLN A 92 -17.49 -3.20 8.88
C GLN A 92 -16.71 -2.71 7.66
N PHE A 93 -17.10 -3.16 6.46
CA PHE A 93 -16.48 -2.69 5.22
C PHE A 93 -16.70 -1.19 5.05
N ARG A 94 -17.94 -0.71 5.22
CA ARG A 94 -18.28 0.72 5.18
C ARG A 94 -17.37 1.55 6.11
N LYS A 95 -17.25 1.12 7.36
CA LYS A 95 -16.40 1.80 8.34
C LYS A 95 -14.94 1.88 7.90
N VAL A 96 -14.38 0.80 7.36
CA VAL A 96 -12.98 0.78 6.92
C VAL A 96 -12.78 1.66 5.68
N ILE A 97 -13.64 1.53 4.67
CA ILE A 97 -13.47 2.24 3.40
C ILE A 97 -13.68 3.75 3.54
N GLU A 98 -14.62 4.20 4.38
CA GLU A 98 -14.83 5.61 4.69
C GLU A 98 -13.60 6.22 5.37
N ASN A 99 -13.06 5.56 6.40
CA ASN A 99 -11.84 6.01 7.08
C ASN A 99 -10.64 6.06 6.13
N TYR A 100 -10.51 5.05 5.26
CA TYR A 100 -9.47 5.01 4.24
C TYR A 100 -9.54 6.23 3.32
N PHE A 101 -10.71 6.55 2.75
CA PHE A 101 -10.84 7.67 1.81
C PHE A 101 -10.69 9.04 2.47
N VAL A 102 -11.16 9.21 3.72
CA VAL A 102 -10.91 10.43 4.50
C VAL A 102 -9.40 10.64 4.69
N PHE A 103 -8.68 9.61 5.15
CA PHE A 103 -7.24 9.71 5.31
C PHE A 103 -6.52 9.94 3.98
N LYS A 104 -6.92 9.20 2.93
CA LYS A 104 -6.34 9.34 1.59
C LYS A 104 -6.48 10.77 1.07
N GLN A 105 -7.65 11.39 1.22
CA GLN A 105 -7.85 12.78 0.79
C GLN A 105 -6.86 13.73 1.48
N GLN A 106 -6.66 13.58 2.79
CA GLN A 106 -5.70 14.37 3.55
C GLN A 106 -4.26 14.10 3.11
N HIS A 107 -3.89 12.82 2.99
CA HIS A 107 -2.54 12.41 2.59
C HIS A 107 -2.19 12.86 1.17
N ASP A 108 -3.13 12.76 0.23
CA ASP A 108 -2.94 13.17 -1.16
C ASP A 108 -2.61 14.68 -1.28
N VAL A 109 -3.11 15.52 -0.36
CA VAL A 109 -2.73 16.95 -0.30
C VAL A 109 -1.25 17.10 0.05
N TRP A 110 -0.78 16.38 1.07
CA TRP A 110 0.63 16.39 1.44
C TRP A 110 1.51 15.81 0.32
N ALA A 111 1.20 14.61 -0.19
CA ALA A 111 2.01 13.91 -1.19
C ALA A 111 2.18 14.71 -2.49
N ARG A 112 1.11 15.40 -2.94
CA ARG A 112 1.18 16.30 -4.11
C ARG A 112 2.11 17.49 -3.90
N ALA A 113 2.20 18.01 -2.67
CA ALA A 113 2.99 19.19 -2.34
C ALA A 113 4.44 18.85 -1.90
N SER A 114 4.73 17.57 -1.65
CA SER A 114 6.05 17.10 -1.19
C SER A 114 6.70 16.14 -2.19
N GLU A 115 6.42 14.85 -2.07
CA GLU A 115 7.13 13.75 -2.73
C GLU A 115 6.90 13.76 -4.24
N GLN A 116 5.69 14.09 -4.69
CA GLN A 116 5.39 14.15 -6.11
C GLN A 116 6.30 15.16 -6.81
N ILE A 117 6.44 16.38 -6.28
CA ILE A 117 7.28 17.44 -6.88
C ILE A 117 8.74 16.99 -6.92
N TRP A 118 9.24 16.40 -5.82
CA TRP A 118 10.61 15.85 -5.81
C TRP A 118 10.80 14.83 -6.93
N HIS A 119 9.92 13.84 -7.05
CA HIS A 119 10.05 12.75 -8.01
C HIS A 119 9.80 13.15 -9.46
N SER A 120 8.92 14.11 -9.74
CA SER A 120 8.55 14.48 -11.10
C SER A 120 9.29 15.68 -11.67
N GLU A 121 9.81 16.57 -10.81
CA GLU A 121 10.37 17.86 -11.25
C GLU A 121 11.81 18.11 -10.76
N LEU A 122 12.15 17.75 -9.52
CA LEU A 122 13.40 18.19 -8.89
C LEU A 122 14.53 17.16 -8.87
N ARG A 123 14.23 15.85 -8.87
CA ARG A 123 15.23 14.79 -8.65
C ARG A 123 16.39 14.80 -9.66
N ASP A 124 16.08 15.16 -10.90
CA ASP A 124 17.02 15.12 -12.03
C ASP A 124 17.29 16.52 -12.63
N ALA A 125 16.81 17.58 -11.99
CA ALA A 125 17.07 18.98 -12.38
C ALA A 125 18.45 19.44 -11.93
#